data_AF-A0A9D8SAE9-F1
#
_entry.id   AF-A0A9D8SAE9-F1
#
_cell.length_a   1.000
_cell.length_b   1.000
_cell.length_c   1.000
_cell.angle_alpha   90.00
_cell.angle_beta   90.00
_cell.angle_gamma   90.00
#
_symmetry.space_group_name_H-M   'P 1'
#
loop_
_entity.id
_entity.type
_entity.pdbx_description
1 polymer ?
#
loop_
_entity_poly.entity_id
_entity_poly.type
_entity_poly.pdbx_seq_one_letter_code
_entity_poly.pdbx_strand_id
1 'polypeptide(L)'
;MEARRGGLLGSKAYCAAHEDELKDIALVINLDMIGCIMGKFVACSTCEMSLVNYISYMGCELGFQVKSYQDVYSSDSTPFADKGVPAVSFARLAGGNLAPIHNSYDTVKVMKTSQMQKDIEFITSFASRMANSQLCPVSRTIPDNIKEKLDEYLLRKRKK
;
A
#
# COMPACT_ATOMS: atom_id res chain seq x y z
N MET A 1 13.27 -8.83 1.90
CA MET A 1 12.22 -8.44 2.85
C MET A 1 12.25 -9.45 3.97
N GLU A 2 12.83 -9.09 5.11
CA GLU A 2 12.68 -9.88 6.32
C GLU A 2 11.27 -9.62 6.86
N ALA A 3 10.45 -10.66 6.94
CA ALA A 3 9.25 -10.62 7.75
C ALA A 3 9.68 -10.33 9.20
N ARG A 4 9.51 -9.09 9.67
CA ARG A 4 9.75 -8.77 11.08
C ARG A 4 8.73 -9.53 11.92
N ARG A 5 9.14 -10.68 12.48
CA ARG A 5 8.49 -11.31 13.64
C ARG A 5 8.52 -10.29 14.79
N GLY A 6 7.55 -9.39 14.82
CA GLY A 6 7.45 -8.26 15.76
C GLY A 6 7.00 -6.92 15.15
N GLY A 7 6.89 -6.80 13.83
CA GLY A 7 6.35 -5.59 13.17
C GLY A 7 4.83 -5.57 13.08
N LEU A 8 4.27 -4.39 12.79
CA LEU A 8 2.84 -4.15 12.51
C LEU A 8 1.92 -4.39 13.71
N LEU A 9 2.41 -4.19 14.94
CA LEU A 9 1.66 -4.50 16.16
C LEU A 9 0.38 -3.65 16.28
N GLY A 10 0.41 -2.38 15.85
CA GLY A 10 -0.76 -1.50 15.87
C GLY A 10 -1.87 -1.98 14.95
N SER A 11 -1.57 -2.19 13.67
CA SER A 11 -2.54 -2.69 12.69
C SER A 11 -3.04 -4.10 13.01
N LYS A 12 -2.18 -5.00 13.53
CA LYS A 12 -2.61 -6.31 14.04
C LYS A 12 -3.57 -6.19 15.22
N ALA A 13 -3.28 -5.32 16.19
CA ALA A 13 -4.14 -5.11 17.34
C ALA A 13 -5.49 -4.53 16.92
N TYR A 14 -5.50 -3.57 15.98
CA TYR A 14 -6.74 -3.02 15.42
C TYR A 14 -7.59 -4.10 14.75
N CYS A 15 -7.01 -4.89 13.83
CA CYS A 15 -7.75 -5.96 13.16
C CYS A 15 -8.29 -7.03 14.13
N ALA A 16 -7.59 -7.29 15.23
CA ALA A 16 -8.05 -8.23 16.25
C ALA A 16 -9.19 -7.64 17.11
N ALA A 17 -9.13 -6.35 17.44
CA ALA A 17 -10.15 -5.68 18.24
C ALA A 17 -11.44 -5.39 17.47
N HIS A 18 -11.35 -5.24 16.14
CA HIS A 18 -12.45 -4.81 15.27
C HIS A 18 -12.81 -5.86 14.20
N GLU A 19 -12.62 -7.14 14.49
CA GLU A 19 -12.77 -8.23 13.51
C GLU A 19 -14.15 -8.23 12.82
N ASP A 20 -15.22 -7.96 13.57
CA ASP A 20 -16.60 -7.92 13.05
C ASP A 20 -16.86 -6.73 12.12
N GLU A 21 -16.10 -5.64 12.24
CA GLU A 21 -16.23 -4.40 11.46
C GLU A 21 -15.41 -4.47 10.16
N LEU A 22 -14.43 -5.38 10.07
CA LEU A 22 -13.54 -5.46 8.90
C LEU A 22 -14.30 -5.74 7.60
N LYS A 23 -15.42 -6.47 7.67
CA LYS A 23 -16.28 -6.77 6.51
C LYS A 23 -16.94 -5.53 5.90
N ASP A 24 -17.05 -4.45 6.67
CA ASP A 24 -17.64 -3.19 6.22
C ASP A 24 -16.60 -2.29 5.52
N ILE A 25 -15.30 -2.61 5.65
CA ILE A 25 -14.21 -1.91 4.99
C ILE A 25 -14.11 -2.40 3.54
N ALA A 26 -14.37 -1.51 2.58
CA ALA A 26 -14.30 -1.84 1.16
C ALA A 26 -12.86 -1.88 0.62
N LEU A 27 -12.01 -0.97 1.09
CA LEU A 27 -10.62 -0.82 0.65
C LEU A 27 -9.82 -0.10 1.72
N VAL A 28 -8.62 -0.62 2.02
CA VAL A 28 -7.62 0.08 2.82
C VAL A 28 -6.67 0.84 1.90
N ILE A 29 -6.53 2.15 2.13
CA ILE A 29 -5.55 3.00 1.47
C ILE A 29 -4.45 3.31 2.49
N ASN A 30 -3.29 2.71 2.32
CA ASN A 30 -2.14 2.85 3.21
C ASN A 30 -1.06 3.74 2.57
N LEU A 31 -0.42 4.58 3.37
CA LEU A 31 0.60 5.53 2.92
C LEU A 31 1.86 5.26 3.74
N ASP A 32 2.95 4.90 3.07
CA ASP A 32 4.21 4.54 3.73
C ASP A 32 5.37 5.13 2.94
N MET A 33 6.15 6.02 3.56
CA MET A 33 7.24 6.75 2.91
C MET A 33 6.84 7.57 1.67
N ILE A 34 5.90 8.52 1.80
CA ILE A 34 5.58 9.50 0.73
C ILE A 34 6.46 10.75 0.83
N GLY A 35 6.60 11.53 -0.25
CA GLY A 35 7.19 12.88 -0.17
C GLY A 35 8.72 12.96 -0.10
N CYS A 36 9.42 11.82 -0.14
CA CYS A 36 10.87 11.77 -0.32
C CYS A 36 11.29 12.47 -1.63
N ILE A 37 12.43 13.17 -1.63
CA ILE A 37 12.96 13.86 -2.82
C ILE A 37 13.24 12.90 -3.96
N MET A 38 13.77 11.72 -3.62
CA MET A 38 14.21 10.70 -4.57
C MET A 38 13.31 9.47 -4.52
N GLY A 39 13.34 8.68 -5.58
CA GLY A 39 12.67 7.39 -5.65
C GLY A 39 11.50 7.35 -6.62
N LYS A 40 11.04 6.14 -6.90
CA LYS A 40 9.91 5.86 -7.77
C LYS A 40 8.65 5.78 -6.92
N PHE A 41 7.60 6.46 -7.35
CA PHE A 41 6.30 6.31 -6.72
C PHE A 41 5.67 4.98 -7.13
N VAL A 42 5.21 4.21 -6.15
CA VAL A 42 4.65 2.88 -6.35
C VAL A 42 3.28 2.76 -5.69
N ALA A 43 2.46 1.89 -6.26
CA ALA A 43 1.21 1.43 -5.67
C ALA A 43 1.24 -0.10 -5.61
N CYS A 44 1.41 -0.65 -4.40
CA CYS A 44 1.45 -2.08 -4.17
C CYS A 44 0.09 -2.54 -3.66
N SER A 45 -0.60 -3.38 -4.43
CA SER A 45 -1.97 -3.78 -4.13
C SER A 45 -2.05 -5.27 -3.76
N THR A 46 -2.85 -5.58 -2.73
CA THR A 46 -3.31 -6.94 -2.41
C THR A 46 -4.68 -7.23 -3.01
N CYS A 47 -5.18 -6.36 -3.88
CA CYS A 47 -6.44 -6.47 -4.62
C CYS A 47 -6.24 -7.13 -5.99
N GLU A 48 -7.32 -7.32 -6.74
CA GLU A 48 -7.34 -7.80 -8.12
C GLU A 48 -6.59 -6.89 -9.13
N MET A 49 -6.25 -7.45 -10.30
CA MET A 49 -5.49 -6.71 -11.32
C MET A 49 -6.26 -5.54 -11.95
N SER A 50 -7.59 -5.51 -11.88
CA SER A 50 -8.36 -4.37 -12.39
C SER A 50 -8.00 -3.08 -11.64
N LEU A 51 -7.85 -3.12 -10.31
CA LEU A 51 -7.40 -1.97 -9.52
C LEU A 51 -5.96 -1.56 -9.88
N VAL A 52 -5.07 -2.54 -10.04
CA VAL A 52 -3.67 -2.29 -10.43
C VAL A 52 -3.59 -1.57 -11.77
N ASN A 53 -4.35 -2.05 -12.76
CA ASN A 53 -4.42 -1.47 -14.09
C ASN A 53 -5.10 -0.10 -14.06
N TYR A 54 -6.15 0.06 -13.26
CA TYR A 54 -6.83 1.34 -13.05
C TYR A 54 -5.88 2.41 -12.50
N ILE A 55 -5.08 2.11 -11.47
CA ILE A 55 -4.12 3.06 -10.91
C ILE A 55 -3.07 3.45 -11.96
N SER A 56 -2.59 2.49 -12.75
CA SER A 56 -1.65 2.77 -13.84
C SER A 56 -2.28 3.69 -14.90
N TYR A 57 -3.53 3.42 -15.28
CA TYR A 57 -4.26 4.20 -16.27
C TYR A 57 -4.55 5.62 -15.76
N MET A 58 -5.01 5.76 -14.52
CA MET A 58 -5.22 7.04 -13.83
C MET A 58 -3.91 7.82 -13.71
N GLY A 59 -2.77 7.15 -13.49
CA GLY A 59 -1.45 7.76 -13.56
C GLY A 59 -1.19 8.44 -14.91
N CYS A 60 -1.46 7.74 -16.02
CA CYS A 60 -1.36 8.32 -17.35
C CYS A 60 -2.33 9.49 -17.56
N GLU A 61 -3.60 9.33 -17.13
CA GLU A 61 -4.65 10.34 -17.25
C GLU A 61 -4.28 11.65 -16.54
N LEU A 62 -3.73 11.56 -15.33
CA LEU A 62 -3.38 12.70 -14.50
C LEU A 62 -1.92 13.18 -14.70
N GLY A 63 -1.17 12.58 -15.63
CA GLY A 63 0.23 12.93 -15.86
C GLY A 63 1.15 12.61 -14.68
N PHE A 64 0.80 11.61 -13.87
CA PHE A 64 1.52 11.21 -12.67
C PHE A 64 2.19 9.84 -12.85
N GLN A 65 3.52 9.80 -12.70
CA GLN A 65 4.28 8.57 -12.87
C GLN A 65 4.16 7.67 -11.62
N VAL A 66 3.36 6.61 -11.73
CA VAL A 66 3.18 5.57 -10.71
C VAL A 66 3.49 4.19 -11.31
N LYS A 67 4.23 3.36 -10.56
CA LYS A 67 4.36 1.93 -10.85
C LYS A 67 3.36 1.17 -9.99
N SER A 68 2.28 0.69 -10.58
CA SER A 68 1.29 -0.15 -9.89
C SER A 68 1.57 -1.63 -10.10
N TYR A 69 1.42 -2.46 -9.07
CA TYR A 69 1.59 -3.92 -9.17
C TYR A 69 0.94 -4.66 -7.99
N GLN A 70 0.76 -5.98 -8.18
CA GLN A 70 0.27 -6.90 -7.15
C GLN A 70 1.42 -7.49 -6.31
N ASP A 71 1.43 -7.20 -5.02
CA ASP A 71 2.34 -7.84 -4.06
C ASP A 71 1.92 -7.58 -2.61
N VAL A 72 2.61 -8.23 -1.67
CA VAL A 72 2.50 -7.91 -0.25
C VAL A 72 3.51 -6.82 0.10
N TYR A 73 3.00 -5.63 0.42
CA TYR A 73 3.83 -4.54 0.94
C TYR A 73 3.98 -4.69 2.46
N SER A 74 5.21 -4.60 2.96
CA SER A 74 5.57 -4.78 4.37
C SER A 74 5.16 -3.57 5.23
N SER A 75 3.86 -3.30 5.35
CA SER A 75 3.29 -2.14 6.03
C SER A 75 1.95 -2.46 6.67
N ASP A 76 1.31 -1.46 7.27
CA ASP A 76 0.07 -1.64 8.04
C ASP A 76 -1.13 -2.11 7.21
N SER A 77 -1.02 -2.13 5.88
CA SER A 77 -2.01 -2.79 5.02
C SER A 77 -2.00 -4.33 5.11
N THR A 78 -0.89 -4.95 5.52
CA THR A 78 -0.77 -6.42 5.48
C THR A 78 -1.77 -7.14 6.39
N PRO A 79 -1.97 -6.73 7.67
CA PRO A 79 -2.91 -7.43 8.55
C PRO A 79 -4.36 -7.35 8.06
N PHE A 80 -4.74 -6.24 7.42
CA PHE A 80 -6.06 -6.10 6.78
C PHE A 80 -6.21 -7.07 5.61
N ALA A 81 -5.21 -7.14 4.73
CA ALA A 81 -5.19 -8.09 3.61
C ALA A 81 -5.24 -9.55 4.08
N ASP A 82 -4.56 -9.88 5.18
CA ASP A 82 -4.60 -11.21 5.79
C ASP A 82 -5.99 -11.57 6.33
N LYS A 83 -6.76 -10.57 6.78
CA LYS A 83 -8.16 -10.70 7.20
C LYS A 83 -9.17 -10.60 6.05
N GLY A 84 -8.70 -10.56 4.80
CA GLY A 84 -9.55 -10.55 3.62
C GLY A 84 -9.97 -9.15 3.14
N VAL A 85 -9.47 -8.08 3.75
CA VAL A 85 -9.79 -6.70 3.34
C VAL A 85 -8.82 -6.25 2.24
N PRO A 86 -9.31 -5.88 1.04
CA PRO A 86 -8.45 -5.40 -0.05
C PRO A 86 -7.67 -4.15 0.37
N ALA A 87 -6.41 -4.04 -0.06
CA ALA A 87 -5.58 -2.90 0.29
C ALA A 87 -4.65 -2.44 -0.84
N VAL A 88 -4.38 -1.14 -0.87
CA VAL A 88 -3.33 -0.52 -1.68
C VAL A 88 -2.40 0.28 -0.78
N SER A 89 -1.10 0.03 -0.88
CA SER A 89 -0.04 0.82 -0.24
C SER A 89 0.64 1.72 -1.26
N PHE A 90 0.61 3.03 -1.02
CA PHE A 90 1.34 4.03 -1.78
C PHE A 90 2.65 4.37 -1.08
N ALA A 91 3.75 4.34 -1.83
CA ALA A 91 5.07 4.60 -1.31
C ALA A 91 5.99 5.24 -2.35
N ARG A 92 7.04 5.92 -1.89
CA ARG A 92 8.15 6.36 -2.73
C ARG A 92 9.39 5.57 -2.40
N LEU A 93 9.72 4.62 -3.27
CA LEU A 93 10.86 3.72 -3.07
C LEU A 93 12.12 4.31 -3.70
N ALA A 94 13.10 4.65 -2.88
CA ALA A 94 14.45 5.01 -3.31
C ALA A 94 15.45 3.93 -2.88
N GLY A 95 16.48 3.71 -3.69
CA GLY A 95 17.55 2.76 -3.37
C GLY A 95 18.37 3.23 -2.18
N GLY A 96 18.88 2.29 -1.38
CA GLY A 96 19.42 2.49 -0.02
C GLY A 96 20.10 3.83 0.28
N ASN A 97 21.18 4.18 -0.43
CA ASN A 97 21.95 5.40 -0.11
C ASN A 97 21.28 6.71 -0.57
N LEU A 98 20.25 6.64 -1.42
CA LEU A 98 19.56 7.81 -1.99
C LEU A 98 18.40 8.31 -1.12
N ALA A 99 17.86 7.44 -0.28
CA ALA A 99 16.88 7.79 0.73
C ALA A 99 17.16 6.97 2.00
N PRO A 100 17.92 7.52 2.97
CA PRO A 100 18.17 6.84 4.22
C PRO A 100 16.84 6.56 4.93
N ILE A 101 16.59 5.29 5.21
CA ILE A 101 15.46 4.82 6.01
C ILE A 101 15.97 4.14 7.28
N HIS A 102 15.21 4.23 8.36
CA HIS A 102 15.49 3.55 9.62
C HIS A 102 16.88 3.86 10.22
N ASN A 103 17.38 5.10 10.02
CA ASN A 103 18.61 5.57 10.65
C ASN A 103 18.50 7.07 10.97
N SER A 104 19.52 7.62 11.66
CA SER A 104 19.52 9.02 12.12
C SER A 104 19.51 10.08 11.01
N TYR A 105 19.71 9.69 9.75
CA TYR A 105 19.65 10.58 8.59
C TYR A 105 18.26 10.64 7.94
N ASP A 106 17.32 9.81 8.38
CA ASP A 106 15.89 9.89 8.01
C ASP A 106 15.27 11.13 8.67
N THR A 107 15.38 12.27 7.97
CA THR A 107 15.03 13.60 8.48
C THR A 107 14.30 14.38 7.40
N VAL A 108 13.65 15.49 7.78
CA VAL A 108 12.95 16.38 6.83
C VAL A 108 13.82 16.86 5.65
N LYS A 109 15.16 16.82 5.78
CA LYS A 109 16.10 17.20 4.71
C LYS A 109 16.01 16.30 3.48
N VAL A 110 15.56 15.05 3.63
CA VAL A 110 15.37 14.13 2.50
C VAL A 110 13.96 14.19 1.90
N MET A 111 13.13 15.12 2.40
CA MET A 111 11.74 15.34 1.98
C MET A 111 11.63 16.64 1.17
N LYS A 112 10.66 16.69 0.25
CA LYS A 112 10.35 17.92 -0.50
C LYS A 112 8.85 18.16 -0.52
N THR A 113 8.44 19.31 0.01
CA THR A 113 7.02 19.70 0.11
C THR A 113 6.31 19.64 -1.24
N SER A 114 6.93 20.16 -2.30
CA SER A 114 6.31 20.11 -3.65
C SER A 114 6.16 18.68 -4.18
N GLN A 115 6.99 17.74 -3.73
CA GLN A 115 6.88 16.34 -4.12
C GLN A 115 5.80 15.64 -3.29
N MET A 116 5.78 15.89 -1.98
CA MET A 116 4.72 15.43 -1.08
C MET A 116 3.34 15.92 -1.55
N GLN A 117 3.23 17.18 -1.98
CA GLN A 117 1.99 17.72 -2.51
C GLN A 117 1.50 16.95 -3.75
N LYS A 118 2.38 16.69 -4.72
CA LYS A 118 2.02 15.88 -5.91
C LYS A 118 1.59 14.45 -5.53
N ASP A 119 2.30 13.84 -4.59
CA ASP A 119 1.98 12.50 -4.10
C ASP A 119 0.58 12.49 -3.46
N ILE A 120 0.29 13.48 -2.60
CA ILE A 120 -1.00 13.66 -1.92
C ILE A 120 -2.12 13.99 -2.91
N GLU A 121 -1.88 14.83 -3.91
CA GLU A 121 -2.88 15.18 -4.95
C GLU A 121 -3.32 13.93 -5.72
N PHE A 122 -2.38 13.07 -6.11
CA PHE A 122 -2.69 11.81 -6.78
C PHE A 122 -3.46 10.85 -5.85
N ILE A 123 -2.99 10.65 -4.62
CA ILE A 123 -3.63 9.76 -3.63
C ILE A 123 -5.03 10.26 -3.30
N THR A 124 -5.22 11.57 -3.13
CA THR A 124 -6.53 12.18 -2.82
C THR A 124 -7.49 12.04 -3.99
N SER A 125 -7.00 12.21 -5.23
CA SER A 125 -7.80 11.97 -6.43
C SER A 125 -8.26 10.52 -6.49
N PHE A 126 -7.37 9.57 -6.18
CA PHE A 126 -7.68 8.15 -6.15
C PHE A 126 -8.70 7.84 -5.05
N ALA A 127 -8.45 8.29 -3.82
CA ALA A 127 -9.31 8.08 -2.67
C ALA A 127 -10.71 8.68 -2.91
N SER A 128 -10.79 9.88 -3.47
CA SER A 128 -12.06 10.54 -3.81
C SER A 128 -12.86 9.71 -4.82
N ARG A 129 -12.23 9.19 -5.87
CA ARG A 129 -12.90 8.35 -6.87
C ARG A 129 -13.42 7.03 -6.27
N MET A 130 -12.68 6.42 -5.34
CA MET A 130 -13.08 5.19 -4.64
C MET A 130 -14.18 5.43 -3.60
N ALA A 131 -14.08 6.50 -2.82
CA ALA A 131 -15.01 6.80 -1.72
C ALA A 131 -16.36 7.33 -2.23
N ASN A 132 -16.36 8.07 -3.34
CA ASN A 132 -17.56 8.70 -3.91
C ASN A 132 -18.19 7.91 -5.07
N SER A 133 -17.69 6.71 -5.37
CA SER A 133 -18.31 5.85 -6.37
C SER A 133 -19.68 5.37 -5.89
N GLN A 134 -20.68 5.35 -6.79
CA GLN A 134 -22.01 4.76 -6.51
C GLN A 134 -21.91 3.30 -6.05
N LEU A 135 -20.91 2.58 -6.56
CA LEU A 135 -20.52 1.26 -6.13
C LEU A 135 -18.99 1.22 -6.10
N CYS A 136 -18.40 0.84 -4.96
CA CYS A 136 -16.94 0.69 -4.86
C CYS A 136 -16.48 -0.35 -5.90
N PRO A 137 -15.59 0.02 -6.85
CA PRO A 137 -15.23 -0.87 -7.96
C PRO A 137 -14.24 -1.96 -7.56
N VAL A 138 -13.74 -1.95 -6.32
CA VAL A 138 -12.76 -2.91 -5.81
C VAL A 138 -13.46 -4.17 -5.32
N SER A 139 -12.99 -5.32 -5.80
CA SER A 139 -13.45 -6.62 -5.33
C SER A 139 -13.09 -6.82 -3.86
N ARG A 140 -14.05 -7.29 -3.06
CA ARG A 140 -13.83 -7.68 -1.65
C ARG A 140 -13.08 -9.00 -1.49
N THR A 141 -12.72 -9.66 -2.59
CA THR A 141 -12.03 -10.95 -2.58
C THR A 141 -10.54 -10.76 -2.83
N ILE A 142 -9.71 -11.19 -1.88
CA ILE A 142 -8.26 -11.27 -2.07
C ILE A 142 -7.93 -12.34 -3.13
N PRO A 143 -7.17 -12.02 -4.19
CA PRO A 143 -6.73 -12.98 -5.20
C PRO A 143 -5.89 -14.13 -4.62
N ASP A 144 -6.01 -15.33 -5.17
CA ASP A 144 -5.33 -16.52 -4.61
C ASP A 144 -3.80 -16.41 -4.66
N ASN A 145 -3.24 -15.83 -5.73
CA ASN A 145 -1.80 -15.55 -5.82
C ASN A 145 -1.32 -14.59 -4.71
N ILE A 146 -2.18 -13.68 -4.24
CA ILE A 146 -1.87 -12.79 -3.12
C ILE A 146 -1.97 -13.53 -1.79
N LYS A 147 -2.95 -14.42 -1.60
CA LYS A 147 -3.04 -15.26 -0.38
C LYS A 147 -1.77 -16.09 -0.20
N GLU A 148 -1.24 -16.67 -1.27
CA GLU A 148 0.03 -17.41 -1.24
C GLU A 148 1.20 -16.51 -0.82
N LYS A 149 1.31 -15.31 -1.42
CA LYS A 149 2.33 -14.33 -1.03
C LYS A 149 2.19 -13.86 0.42
N LEU A 150 0.96 -13.73 0.93
CA LEU A 150 0.69 -13.42 2.34
C LEU A 150 1.17 -14.56 3.25
N ASP A 151 0.93 -15.81 2.87
CA ASP A 151 1.45 -16.97 3.61
C ASP A 151 2.98 -17.00 3.67
N GLU A 152 3.65 -16.68 2.55
CA GLU A 152 5.11 -16.56 2.51
C GLU A 152 5.60 -15.41 3.39
N TYR A 153 4.99 -14.23 3.25
CA TYR A 153 5.35 -13.04 4.03
C TYR A 153 5.14 -13.25 5.54
N LEU A 154 4.04 -13.91 5.93
CA LEU A 154 3.73 -14.19 7.33
C LEU A 154 4.44 -15.45 7.86
N LEU A 155 5.33 -16.04 7.06
CA LEU A 155 6.10 -17.24 7.40
C LEU A 155 5.23 -18.45 7.74
N ARG A 156 4.00 -18.51 7.21
CA ARG A 156 3.10 -19.67 7.28
C ARG A 156 3.52 -20.75 6.28
N LYS A 157 4.14 -20.35 5.16
CA LYS A 157 4.75 -21.24 4.16
C LYS A 157 6.18 -20.81 3.85
N ARG A 158 7.05 -21.77 3.54
CA ARG A 158 8.40 -21.49 3.02
C ARG A 158 8.31 -21.19 1.52
N LYS A 159 9.06 -20.18 1.08
CA LYS A 159 9.24 -19.88 -0.34
C LYS A 159 9.89 -21.08 -1.02
N LYS A 160 9.29 -21.56 -2.11
CA LYS A 160 9.87 -22.62 -2.95
C LYS A 160 11.07 -22.12 -3.72
#